data_AF-A0A644ZM16-F1
#
_entry.id   AF-A0A644ZM16-F1
#
_cell.length_a   1.000
_cell.length_b   1.000
_cell.length_c   1.000
_cell.angle_alpha   90.00
_cell.angle_beta   90.00
_cell.angle_gamma   90.00
#
_symmetry.space_group_name_H-M   'P 1'
#
loop_
_entity.id
_entity.type
_entity.pdbx_description
1 polymer ?
#
loop_
_entity_poly.entity_id
_entity_poly.type
_entity_poly.pdbx_seq_one_letter_code
_entity_poly.pdbx_strand_id
1 'polypeptide(L)'
;MCSKMKRLLFILIGSSLLLLSCSKKEGESNKNSFFILVNLSDNSRSGKDYVKLWVNDSLLFSGSYFTNFSEVNVDDIWGMKVASFNKQDKDSIKIKLRLISLDTVLFSQRKIVDTTFYYKIIDIPGISITDPRETGHFSVFDTLNAPTYWRVE
;
A
#
# COMPACT_ATOMS: atom_id res chain seq x y z
N MET A 1 16.72 -57.41 3.27
CA MET A 1 16.34 -56.03 2.92
C MET A 1 17.42 -55.07 3.44
N CYS A 2 18.23 -54.51 2.54
CA CYS A 2 19.56 -53.92 2.82
C CYS A 2 19.49 -52.66 3.71
N SER A 3 20.29 -52.60 4.78
CA SER A 3 20.35 -51.50 5.78
C SER A 3 20.51 -50.10 5.15
N LYS A 4 21.20 -50.00 4.00
CA LYS A 4 21.37 -48.74 3.24
C LYS A 4 20.06 -48.17 2.70
N MET A 5 19.12 -49.02 2.23
CA MET A 5 17.82 -48.56 1.71
C MET A 5 16.94 -47.94 2.79
N LYS A 6 16.98 -48.46 4.02
CA LYS A 6 16.22 -47.90 5.15
C LYS A 6 16.73 -46.50 5.51
N ARG A 7 18.05 -46.29 5.55
CA ARG A 7 18.65 -44.97 5.80
C ARG A 7 18.30 -43.93 4.73
N LEU A 8 18.33 -44.33 3.46
CA LEU A 8 17.91 -43.45 2.34
C LEU A 8 16.43 -43.06 2.45
N LEU A 9 15.56 -44.00 2.85
CA LEU A 9 14.14 -43.72 3.08
C LEU A 9 13.93 -42.71 4.22
N PHE A 10 14.64 -42.86 5.34
CA PHE A 10 14.56 -41.93 6.47
C PHE A 10 15.05 -40.53 6.12
N ILE A 11 16.11 -40.39 5.31
CA ILE A 11 16.62 -39.10 4.85
C ILE A 11 15.61 -38.42 3.91
N LEU A 12 14.99 -39.16 2.99
CA LEU A 12 13.97 -38.64 2.09
C LEU A 12 12.72 -38.17 2.84
N ILE A 13 12.26 -38.93 3.82
CA ILE A 13 11.09 -38.58 4.63
C ILE A 13 11.39 -37.35 5.50
N GLY A 14 12.58 -37.29 6.13
CA GLY A 14 13.00 -36.14 6.93
C GLY A 14 13.16 -34.85 6.12
N SER A 15 13.72 -34.93 4.91
CA SER A 15 13.85 -33.80 3.99
C SER A 15 12.49 -33.28 3.51
N SER A 16 11.55 -34.19 3.23
CA SER A 16 10.17 -33.83 2.85
C SER A 16 9.41 -33.11 3.98
N LEU A 17 9.58 -33.54 5.25
CA LEU A 17 8.96 -32.86 6.40
C LEU A 17 9.51 -31.44 6.65
N LEU A 18 10.81 -31.22 6.38
CA LEU A 18 11.43 -29.90 6.50
C LEU A 18 10.93 -28.93 5.42
N LEU A 19 10.66 -29.43 4.21
CA LEU A 19 10.10 -28.63 3.11
C LEU A 19 8.64 -28.22 3.37
N LEU A 20 7.85 -29.05 4.05
CA LEU A 20 6.47 -28.74 4.42
C LEU A 20 6.35 -27.68 5.53
N SER A 21 7.40 -27.49 6.34
CA SER A 21 7.43 -26.49 7.42
C SER A 21 7.79 -25.09 6.93
N CYS A 22 8.19 -24.93 5.67
CA CYS A 22 8.59 -23.65 5.07
C CYS A 22 7.47 -23.02 4.21
N SER A 23 6.24 -23.55 4.29
CA SER A 23 5.07 -22.89 3.73
C SER A 23 4.67 -21.75 4.67
N LYS A 24 5.22 -20.55 4.45
CA LYS A 24 4.60 -19.33 4.96
C LYS A 24 3.12 -19.38 4.56
N LYS A 25 2.22 -19.23 5.53
CA LYS A 25 0.80 -18.97 5.27
C LYS A 25 0.68 -17.61 4.56
N GLU A 26 0.93 -17.58 3.26
CA GLU A 26 0.46 -16.49 2.42
C GLU A 26 -1.07 -16.59 2.37
N GLY A 27 -1.75 -15.68 3.05
CA GLY A 27 -3.21 -15.57 2.97
C GLY A 27 -3.93 -15.24 4.26
N GLU A 28 -3.28 -15.33 5.43
CA GLU A 28 -3.92 -14.86 6.66
C GLU A 28 -3.75 -13.34 6.74
N SER A 29 -4.70 -12.59 6.16
CA SER A 29 -4.74 -11.14 6.30
C SER A 29 -4.79 -10.83 7.79
N ASN A 30 -3.70 -10.30 8.34
CA ASN A 30 -3.69 -9.85 9.72
C ASN A 30 -4.80 -8.78 9.83
N LYS A 31 -5.89 -9.09 10.55
CA LYS A 31 -7.04 -8.18 10.71
C LYS A 31 -6.63 -6.83 11.29
N ASN A 32 -5.49 -6.79 11.99
CA ASN A 32 -4.92 -5.60 12.57
C ASN A 32 -3.90 -4.92 11.65
N SER A 33 -3.71 -5.38 10.42
CA SER A 33 -2.92 -4.65 9.42
C SER A 33 -3.78 -3.56 8.78
N PHE A 34 -3.22 -2.37 8.64
CA PHE A 34 -3.80 -1.28 7.89
C PHE A 34 -2.80 -0.75 6.88
N PHE A 35 -3.21 -0.60 5.62
CA PHE A 35 -2.37 -0.03 4.55
C PHE A 35 -2.97 1.25 3.95
N ILE A 36 -2.09 2.11 3.44
CA ILE A 36 -2.48 3.32 2.71
C ILE A 36 -1.86 3.25 1.32
N LEU A 37 -2.72 3.40 0.31
CA LEU A 37 -2.34 3.49 -1.09
C LEU A 37 -2.49 4.94 -1.57
N VAL A 38 -1.60 5.38 -2.46
CA VAL A 38 -1.71 6.66 -3.16
C VAL A 38 -1.83 6.38 -4.65
N ASN A 39 -2.88 6.90 -5.28
CA ASN A 39 -3.10 6.80 -6.72
C ASN A 39 -3.03 8.20 -7.34
N LEU A 40 -2.18 8.37 -8.34
CA LEU A 40 -2.05 9.64 -9.05
C LEU A 40 -2.66 9.59 -10.47
N SER A 41 -3.38 8.51 -10.78
CA SER A 41 -4.21 8.27 -11.97
C SER A 41 -3.52 8.32 -13.33
N ASP A 42 -2.22 8.58 -13.37
CA ASP A 42 -1.45 8.71 -14.62
C ASP A 42 -0.02 8.16 -14.46
N ASN A 43 0.34 7.24 -15.36
CA ASN A 43 1.66 6.62 -15.42
C ASN A 43 2.78 7.59 -15.81
N SER A 44 2.45 8.67 -16.53
CA SER A 44 3.41 9.70 -16.91
C SER A 44 4.04 10.40 -15.70
N ARG A 45 3.42 10.25 -14.52
CA ARG A 45 3.83 10.80 -13.22
C ARG A 45 4.83 9.92 -12.48
N SER A 46 5.02 8.67 -12.91
CA SER A 46 5.96 7.73 -12.29
C SER A 46 7.37 8.32 -12.30
N GLY A 47 8.00 8.42 -11.13
CA GLY A 47 9.30 9.04 -10.92
C GLY A 47 9.34 10.58 -11.00
N LYS A 48 8.22 11.25 -11.30
CA LYS A 48 8.16 12.72 -11.47
C LYS A 48 7.45 13.44 -10.33
N ASP A 49 6.82 12.72 -9.43
CA ASP A 49 6.20 13.28 -8.24
C ASP A 49 6.84 12.67 -6.98
N TYR A 50 6.82 13.40 -5.88
CA TYR A 50 7.34 12.99 -4.59
C TYR A 50 6.24 13.05 -3.54
N VAL A 51 6.10 11.99 -2.74
CA VAL A 51 5.06 11.84 -1.73
C VAL A 51 5.67 11.84 -0.34
N LYS A 52 5.05 12.60 0.57
CA LYS A 52 5.29 12.48 2.01
C LYS A 52 3.98 12.16 2.72
N LEU A 53 4.00 11.16 3.59
CA LEU A 53 2.85 10.72 4.36
C LEU A 53 3.22 10.68 5.85
N TRP A 54 2.40 11.32 6.67
CA TRP A 54 2.42 11.19 8.12
C TRP A 54 1.14 10.53 8.62
N VAL A 55 1.28 9.66 9.61
CA VAL A 55 0.15 9.10 10.37
C VAL A 55 0.37 9.44 11.84
N ASN A 56 -0.61 10.09 12.46
CA ASN A 56 -0.51 10.58 13.85
C ASN A 56 0.82 11.33 14.10
N ASP A 57 1.12 12.28 13.21
CA ASP A 57 2.32 13.13 13.23
C ASP A 57 3.68 12.43 12.98
N SER A 58 3.69 11.11 12.88
CA SER A 58 4.89 10.34 12.54
C SER A 58 5.04 10.21 11.03
N LEU A 59 6.19 10.61 10.48
CA LEU A 59 6.51 10.44 9.05
C LEU A 59 6.71 8.94 8.75
N LEU A 60 5.79 8.35 8.00
CA LEU A 60 5.86 6.93 7.62
C LEU A 60 6.41 6.73 6.22
N PHE A 61 6.29 7.73 5.34
CA PHE A 61 6.79 7.64 3.98
C PHE A 61 7.32 8.98 3.48
N SER A 62 8.45 8.94 2.78
CA SER A 62 9.04 10.07 2.06
C SER A 62 9.82 9.54 0.87
N GLY A 63 9.25 9.61 -0.33
CA GLY A 63 9.87 9.02 -1.51
C GLY A 63 9.20 9.45 -2.82
N SER A 64 9.86 9.13 -3.93
CA SER A 64 9.28 9.32 -5.27
C SER A 64 8.07 8.40 -5.45
N TYR A 65 7.05 8.92 -6.10
CA TYR A 65 5.88 8.17 -6.52
C TYR A 65 6.23 7.29 -7.72
N PHE A 66 5.83 6.03 -7.66
CA PHE A 66 5.88 5.12 -8.80
C PHE A 66 4.57 4.37 -8.89
N THR A 67 4.04 4.25 -10.10
CA THR A 67 2.95 3.34 -10.40
C THR A 67 3.48 2.27 -11.34
N ASN A 68 3.15 1.01 -11.07
CA ASN A 68 3.49 -0.10 -11.95
C ASN A 68 2.23 -0.58 -12.69
N PHE A 69 1.43 0.38 -13.15
CA PHE A 69 0.29 0.16 -14.03
C PHE A 69 0.81 -0.45 -15.33
N SER A 70 0.80 -1.77 -15.38
CA SER A 70 1.03 -2.56 -16.58
C SER A 70 -0.27 -3.31 -16.84
N GLU A 71 -0.60 -3.53 -18.12
CA GLU A 71 -1.80 -4.29 -18.51
C GLU A 71 -1.83 -5.72 -17.91
N VAL A 72 -0.71 -6.18 -17.35
CA VAL A 72 -0.52 -7.52 -16.78
C VAL A 72 -0.69 -7.54 -15.25
N ASN A 73 -0.51 -6.42 -14.53
CA ASN A 73 -0.63 -6.35 -13.06
C ASN A 73 -1.80 -5.46 -12.64
N VAL A 74 -2.96 -6.10 -12.52
CA VAL A 74 -4.25 -5.53 -12.07
C VAL A 74 -4.20 -5.10 -10.59
N ASP A 75 -3.24 -5.60 -9.80
CA ASP A 75 -3.14 -5.28 -8.37
C ASP A 75 -2.76 -3.81 -8.09
N ASP A 76 -2.18 -3.12 -9.07
CA ASP A 76 -1.72 -1.73 -8.95
C ASP A 76 -2.80 -0.68 -9.29
N ILE A 77 -4.03 -1.11 -9.63
CA ILE A 77 -5.15 -0.20 -9.95
C ILE A 77 -5.45 0.75 -8.76
N TRP A 78 -5.20 0.28 -7.53
CA TRP A 78 -5.47 1.03 -6.32
C TRP A 78 -4.34 1.99 -5.91
N GLY A 79 -3.22 1.97 -6.64
CA GLY A 79 -2.08 2.87 -6.45
C GLY A 79 -0.95 2.28 -5.62
N MET A 80 0.09 3.10 -5.43
CA MET A 80 1.32 2.76 -4.73
C MET A 80 1.07 2.63 -3.22
N LYS A 81 1.47 1.49 -2.63
CA LYS A 81 1.48 1.36 -1.17
C LYS A 81 2.57 2.23 -0.55
N VAL A 82 2.15 3.24 0.21
CA VAL A 82 3.05 4.19 0.88
C VAL A 82 3.19 3.89 2.37
N ALA A 83 2.23 3.20 2.98
CA ALA A 83 2.35 2.77 4.37
C ALA A 83 1.63 1.44 4.63
N SER A 84 2.15 0.68 5.59
CA SER A 84 1.49 -0.46 6.21
C SER A 84 1.88 -0.50 7.67
N PHE A 85 0.91 -0.61 8.58
CA PHE A 85 1.17 -0.62 10.01
C PHE A 85 0.12 -1.44 10.77
N ASN A 86 0.45 -1.77 12.02
CA ASN A 86 -0.49 -2.41 12.94
C ASN A 86 -1.46 -1.35 13.53
N LYS A 87 -2.76 -1.57 13.31
CA LYS A 87 -3.89 -0.78 13.81
C LYS A 87 -4.53 -1.32 15.08
N GLN A 88 -3.92 -2.30 15.74
CA GLN A 88 -4.34 -2.76 17.05
C GLN A 88 -4.50 -1.57 17.99
N ASP A 89 -5.62 -1.55 18.71
CA ASP A 89 -6.03 -0.51 19.66
C ASP A 89 -6.22 0.89 19.04
N LYS A 90 -6.43 0.98 17.71
CA LYS A 90 -6.68 2.24 17.00
C LYS A 90 -8.01 2.22 16.26
N ASP A 91 -8.89 3.12 16.68
CA ASP A 91 -10.19 3.32 16.02
C ASP A 91 -10.12 4.33 14.87
N SER A 92 -9.20 5.29 14.98
CA SER A 92 -9.01 6.35 14.01
C SER A 92 -7.57 6.81 13.94
N ILE A 93 -7.25 7.50 12.84
CA ILE A 93 -5.94 8.07 12.57
C ILE A 93 -6.07 9.47 11.98
N LYS A 94 -5.07 10.30 12.25
CA LYS A 94 -4.83 11.54 11.50
C LYS A 94 -3.84 11.23 10.38
N ILE A 95 -4.24 11.50 9.15
CA ILE A 95 -3.39 11.36 7.97
C ILE A 95 -3.04 12.74 7.45
N LYS A 96 -1.75 13.01 7.27
CA LYS A 96 -1.28 14.16 6.52
C LYS A 96 -0.56 13.66 5.28
N LEU A 97 -0.99 14.11 4.11
CA LEU A 97 -0.40 13.76 2.82
C LEU A 97 0.11 15.04 2.16
N ARG A 98 1.33 14.99 1.63
CA ARG A 98 1.90 16.05 0.81
C ARG A 98 2.43 15.46 -0.48
N LEU A 99 1.93 15.98 -1.58
CA LEU A 99 2.40 15.73 -2.91
C LEU A 99 3.27 16.91 -3.37
N ILE A 100 4.45 16.61 -3.91
CA ILE A 100 5.36 17.60 -4.47
C ILE A 100 5.59 17.18 -5.91
N SER A 101 5.14 18.00 -6.87
CA SER A 101 5.47 17.74 -8.26
C SER A 101 6.89 18.19 -8.57
N LEU A 102 7.65 17.27 -9.16
CA LEU A 102 8.99 17.52 -9.71
C LEU A 102 8.93 17.72 -11.23
N ASP A 103 7.74 17.60 -11.85
CA ASP A 103 7.56 17.84 -13.27
C ASP A 103 7.55 19.35 -13.55
N THR A 104 8.72 19.87 -13.94
CA THR A 104 8.91 21.27 -14.31
C THR A 104 8.46 21.60 -15.73
N VAL A 105 8.08 20.59 -16.53
CA VAL A 105 7.59 20.80 -17.91
C VAL A 105 6.12 21.21 -17.85
N LEU A 106 5.33 20.51 -17.04
CA LEU A 106 3.91 20.82 -16.84
C LEU A 106 3.70 21.99 -15.89
N PHE A 107 4.58 22.18 -14.91
CA PHE A 107 4.51 23.30 -13.99
C PHE A 107 5.77 24.14 -14.11
N SER A 108 5.63 25.40 -14.52
CA SER A 108 6.74 26.35 -14.63
C SER A 108 7.53 26.54 -13.32
N GLN A 109 7.01 26.03 -12.21
CA GLN A 109 7.63 25.99 -10.89
C GLN A 109 7.18 24.75 -10.11
N ARG A 110 7.89 24.41 -9.03
CA ARG A 110 7.49 23.33 -8.11
C ARG A 110 6.05 23.56 -7.61
N LYS A 111 5.16 22.61 -7.89
CA LYS A 111 3.80 22.58 -7.32
C LYS A 111 3.77 21.69 -6.07
N ILE A 112 3.18 22.18 -4.99
CA ILE A 112 2.98 21.44 -3.75
C ILE A 112 1.49 21.45 -3.44
N VAL A 113 0.94 20.27 -3.14
CA VAL A 113 -0.45 20.10 -2.70
C VAL A 113 -0.39 19.27 -1.43
N ASP A 114 -1.07 19.70 -0.36
CA ASP A 114 -1.18 18.93 0.86
C ASP A 114 -2.59 18.94 1.43
N THR A 115 -2.89 17.88 2.20
CA THR A 115 -4.14 17.75 2.95
C THR A 115 -3.86 17.09 4.29
N THR A 116 -4.74 17.34 5.25
CA THR A 116 -4.78 16.63 6.53
C THR A 116 -6.22 16.27 6.84
N PHE A 117 -6.47 14.99 7.07
CA PHE A 117 -7.81 14.49 7.37
C PHE A 117 -7.77 13.43 8.48
N TYR A 118 -8.93 13.21 9.10
CA TYR A 118 -9.11 12.25 10.18
C TYR A 118 -9.98 11.11 9.67
N TYR A 119 -9.56 9.87 9.89
CA TYR A 119 -10.17 8.72 9.25
C TYR A 119 -10.38 7.58 10.24
N LYS A 120 -11.57 6.96 10.21
CA LYS A 120 -11.90 5.78 11.03
C LYS A 120 -11.39 4.51 10.35
N ILE A 121 -10.66 3.67 11.08
CA ILE A 121 -9.98 2.49 10.52
C ILE A 121 -10.46 1.15 11.12
N ILE A 122 -11.48 1.20 11.97
CA ILE A 122 -12.13 0.01 12.53
C ILE A 122 -12.61 -0.86 11.36
N ASP A 123 -12.31 -2.17 11.44
CA ASP A 123 -12.79 -3.21 10.51
C ASP A 123 -12.44 -3.05 9.01
N ILE A 124 -11.62 -2.08 8.62
CA ILE A 124 -11.05 -2.01 7.25
C ILE A 124 -9.57 -2.38 7.17
N PRO A 125 -9.15 -3.00 6.07
CA PRO A 125 -7.75 -3.36 5.86
C PRO A 125 -6.90 -2.19 5.33
N GLY A 126 -7.51 -1.12 4.82
CA GLY A 126 -6.77 0.00 4.23
C GLY A 126 -7.65 1.00 3.49
N ILE A 127 -7.00 2.02 2.92
CA ILE A 127 -7.63 3.06 2.09
C ILE A 127 -6.76 3.35 0.86
N SER A 128 -7.39 3.92 -0.18
CA SER A 128 -6.70 4.55 -1.30
C SER A 128 -7.01 6.04 -1.33
N ILE A 129 -5.97 6.86 -1.49
CA ILE A 129 -6.06 8.32 -1.60
C ILE A 129 -5.65 8.68 -3.02
N THR A 130 -6.47 9.44 -3.72
CA THR A 130 -6.19 9.90 -5.09
C THR A 130 -6.01 11.40 -5.19
N ASP A 131 -5.15 11.84 -6.09
CA ASP A 131 -5.07 13.23 -6.55
C ASP A 131 -4.93 13.19 -8.09
N PRO A 132 -6.02 13.37 -8.85
CA PRO A 132 -5.96 13.39 -10.31
C PRO A 132 -5.33 14.67 -10.87
N ARG A 133 -4.82 15.58 -10.03
CA ARG A 133 -4.09 16.82 -10.37
C ARG A 133 -4.94 17.92 -11.02
N GLU A 134 -5.92 17.55 -11.84
CA GLU A 134 -6.87 18.43 -12.53
C GLU A 134 -7.87 19.09 -11.58
N THR A 135 -8.27 18.36 -10.54
CA THR A 135 -9.26 18.83 -9.56
C THR A 135 -8.66 19.72 -8.48
N GLY A 136 -7.35 19.61 -8.23
CA GLY A 136 -6.67 20.36 -7.16
C GLY A 136 -7.03 19.93 -5.74
N HIS A 137 -7.71 18.80 -5.58
CA HIS A 137 -8.13 18.23 -4.30
C HIS A 137 -7.76 16.75 -4.21
N PHE A 138 -7.58 16.26 -3.00
CA PHE A 138 -7.47 14.83 -2.77
C PHE A 138 -8.86 14.23 -2.66
N SER A 139 -8.98 12.96 -3.05
CA SER A 139 -10.17 12.17 -2.75
C SER A 139 -9.78 10.85 -2.09
N VAL A 140 -10.61 10.36 -1.18
CA VAL A 140 -10.40 9.09 -0.48
C VAL A 140 -11.46 8.09 -0.92
N PHE A 141 -11.01 6.89 -1.29
CA PHE A 141 -11.91 5.76 -1.52
C PHE A 141 -12.20 5.10 -0.18
N ASP A 142 -13.34 5.48 0.41
CA ASP A 142 -13.80 4.98 1.70
C ASP A 142 -14.73 3.79 1.54
N THR A 143 -14.17 2.59 1.72
CA THR A 143 -14.92 1.34 1.58
C THR A 143 -15.99 1.11 2.66
N LEU A 144 -16.00 1.89 3.76
CA LEU A 144 -17.00 1.76 4.84
C LEU A 144 -18.17 2.71 4.66
N ASN A 145 -17.89 4.00 4.49
CA ASN A 145 -18.93 5.03 4.52
C ASN A 145 -19.41 5.41 3.11
N ALA A 146 -18.63 5.09 2.07
CA ALA A 146 -18.93 5.43 0.68
C ALA A 146 -18.40 4.36 -0.29
N PRO A 147 -18.84 3.09 -0.19
CA PRO A 147 -18.28 1.97 -0.95
C PRO A 147 -18.40 2.12 -2.48
N THR A 148 -19.18 3.09 -2.96
CA THR A 148 -19.46 3.33 -4.37
C THR A 148 -18.89 4.63 -4.93
N TYR A 149 -18.29 5.52 -4.12
CA TYR A 149 -17.77 6.80 -4.61
C TYR A 149 -16.59 7.36 -3.79
N TRP A 150 -15.82 8.25 -4.42
CA TRP A 150 -14.70 8.94 -3.80
C TRP A 150 -15.18 10.17 -3.01
N ARG A 151 -14.78 10.32 -1.75
CA ARG A 151 -15.04 11.53 -0.95
C ARG A 151 -13.92 12.54 -1.16
N VAL A 152 -14.27 13.79 -1.48
CA VAL A 152 -13.31 14.90 -1.61
C VAL A 152 -12.87 15.36 -0.21
N GLU A 153 -11.56 15.55 -0.02
CA GLU A 153 -10.91 16.02 1.21
C GLU A 153 -10.11 17.31 0.99
#